data_AF-A0A0S8AI87-F1
#
_entry.id   AF-A0A0S8AI87-F1
#
_cell.length_a   1.000
_cell.length_b   1.000
_cell.length_c   1.000
_cell.angle_alpha   90.00
_cell.angle_beta   90.00
_cell.angle_gamma   90.00
#
_symmetry.space_group_name_H-M   'P 1'
#
loop_
_entity.id
_entity.type
_entity.pdbx_description
1 polymer ?
#
loop_
_entity_poly.entity_id
_entity_poly.type
_entity_poly.pdbx_seq_one_letter_code
_entity_poly.pdbx_strand_id
1 'polypeptide(L)'
;MRKHNDEHLLHEQIIWAVVDEKELSEGDQLHLMGCQLCQGRVSQFMAELQVFGERAKLSVPPLTKVLQMPAPERSTAKYRYSWIPFAGAAAMAGLVLFFYFLGMDATSPKLITVQGPEDLLEDEYLMQEISEMVEYPLPEEMYEITGEALDFDDDFLQFVVPDFQENSQS
;
A
#
# COMPACT_ATOMS: atom_id res chain seq x y z
N MET A 1 -37.45 10.97 -20.32
CA MET A 1 -37.04 12.36 -20.63
C MET A 1 -37.20 13.20 -19.38
N ARG A 2 -36.13 13.50 -18.65
CA ARG A 2 -36.12 14.47 -17.54
C ARG A 2 -35.15 15.59 -17.89
N LYS A 3 -35.65 16.83 -17.76
CA LYS A 3 -34.94 18.09 -17.94
C LYS A 3 -33.90 18.27 -16.83
N HIS A 4 -32.66 18.58 -17.18
CA HIS A 4 -31.78 19.45 -16.38
C HIS A 4 -31.08 20.39 -17.36
N ASN A 5 -31.86 21.36 -17.87
CA ASN A 5 -31.30 22.59 -18.38
C ASN A 5 -31.11 23.48 -17.15
N ASP A 6 -29.93 24.08 -17.01
CA ASP A 6 -29.58 25.23 -16.16
C ASP A 6 -28.69 24.96 -14.93
N GLU A 7 -28.36 23.71 -14.60
CA GLU A 7 -27.27 23.44 -13.65
C GLU A 7 -25.94 23.28 -14.39
N HIS A 8 -25.05 24.24 -14.16
CA HIS A 8 -23.65 24.16 -14.60
C HIS A 8 -22.91 23.05 -13.86
N LEU A 9 -21.80 22.59 -14.45
CA LEU A 9 -20.90 21.66 -13.77
C LEU A 9 -20.44 22.23 -12.41
N LEU A 10 -20.47 21.36 -11.41
CA LEU A 10 -19.93 21.60 -10.08
C LEU A 10 -18.41 21.75 -10.14
N HIS A 11 -17.83 22.33 -9.10
CA HIS A 11 -16.39 22.60 -9.08
C HIS A 11 -15.57 21.31 -9.15
N GLU A 12 -16.01 20.24 -8.48
CA GLU A 12 -15.33 18.94 -8.52
C GLU A 12 -15.34 18.38 -9.95
N GLN A 13 -16.46 18.47 -10.66
CA GLN A 13 -16.59 18.02 -12.05
C GLN A 13 -15.69 18.81 -13.00
N ILE A 14 -15.46 20.10 -12.74
CA ILE A 14 -14.49 20.91 -13.48
C ILE A 14 -13.05 20.44 -13.23
N ILE A 15 -12.72 20.03 -11.99
CA ILE A 15 -11.40 19.46 -11.67
C ILE A 15 -11.21 18.14 -12.42
N TRP A 16 -12.20 17.23 -12.36
CA TRP A 16 -12.18 15.98 -13.12
C TRP A 16 -11.99 16.23 -14.61
N ALA A 17 -12.67 17.24 -15.18
CA ALA A 17 -12.57 17.56 -16.59
C ALA A 17 -11.17 18.02 -17.02
N VAL A 18 -10.40 18.61 -16.11
CA VAL A 18 -9.02 19.04 -16.35
C VAL A 18 -8.02 17.89 -16.16
N VAL A 19 -8.29 16.95 -15.25
CA VAL A 19 -7.42 15.78 -15.00
C VAL A 19 -7.61 14.73 -16.10
N ASP A 20 -8.83 14.23 -16.27
CA ASP A 20 -9.23 13.34 -17.36
C ASP A 20 -10.74 13.51 -17.64
N GLU A 21 -11.06 14.10 -18.80
CA GLU A 21 -12.44 14.31 -19.25
C GLU A 21 -13.27 13.01 -19.29
N LYS A 22 -12.62 11.85 -19.45
CA LYS A 22 -13.30 10.54 -19.50
C LYS A 22 -13.85 10.07 -18.16
N GLU A 23 -13.41 10.67 -17.06
CA GLU A 23 -13.94 10.37 -15.72
C GLU A 23 -15.26 11.10 -15.45
N LEU A 24 -15.66 12.04 -16.31
CA LEU A 24 -16.99 12.66 -16.25
C LEU A 24 -18.07 11.69 -16.76
N SER A 25 -19.28 11.84 -16.23
CA SER A 25 -20.44 11.15 -16.78
C SER A 25 -20.71 11.59 -18.23
N GLU A 26 -21.30 10.71 -19.05
CA GLU A 26 -21.58 11.03 -20.46
C GLU A 26 -22.45 12.29 -20.62
N GLY A 27 -23.37 12.55 -19.67
CA GLY A 27 -24.20 13.74 -19.67
C GLY A 27 -23.41 15.02 -19.40
N ASP A 28 -22.43 14.94 -18.50
CA ASP A 28 -21.57 16.07 -18.13
C ASP A 28 -20.55 16.40 -19.22
N GLN A 29 -20.03 15.38 -19.93
CA GLN A 29 -19.19 15.58 -21.12
C GLN A 29 -19.95 16.31 -22.23
N LEU A 30 -21.17 15.86 -22.53
CA LEU A 30 -22.02 16.51 -23.53
C LEU A 30 -22.38 17.94 -23.11
N HIS A 31 -22.63 18.17 -21.83
CA HIS A 31 -22.84 19.51 -21.29
C HIS A 31 -21.59 20.39 -21.46
N LEU A 32 -20.41 19.87 -21.15
CA LEU A 32 -19.14 20.60 -21.30
C LEU A 32 -18.91 21.00 -22.75
N MET A 33 -19.21 20.13 -23.71
CA MET A 33 -19.09 20.48 -25.15
C MET A 33 -20.08 21.56 -25.59
N GLY A 34 -21.25 21.66 -24.96
CA GLY A 34 -22.31 22.62 -25.31
C GLY A 34 -22.30 23.93 -24.52
N CYS A 35 -21.72 23.97 -23.31
CA CYS A 35 -21.83 25.09 -22.39
C CYS A 35 -20.55 25.94 -22.35
N GLN A 36 -20.60 27.15 -22.92
CA GLN A 36 -19.46 28.08 -22.94
C GLN A 36 -19.00 28.51 -21.53
N LEU A 37 -19.91 28.61 -20.56
CA LEU A 37 -19.55 28.99 -19.19
C LEU A 37 -18.71 27.91 -18.51
N CYS A 38 -19.08 26.63 -18.68
CA CYS A 38 -18.33 25.51 -18.15
C CYS A 38 -16.97 25.37 -18.85
N GLN A 39 -16.91 25.54 -20.18
CA GLN A 39 -15.63 25.58 -20.91
C GLN A 39 -14.73 26.75 -20.45
N GLY A 40 -15.32 27.91 -20.20
CA GLY A 40 -14.61 29.06 -19.64
C GLY A 40 -13.99 28.74 -18.29
N ARG A 41 -14.73 28.06 -17.41
CA ARG A 41 -14.21 27.63 -16.09
C ARG A 41 -13.09 26.60 -16.21
N VAL A 42 -13.23 25.60 -17.08
CA VAL A 42 -12.18 24.61 -17.35
C VAL A 42 -10.92 25.29 -17.86
N SER A 43 -11.04 26.16 -18.88
CA SER A 43 -9.88 26.84 -19.47
C SER A 43 -9.22 27.81 -18.49
N GLN A 44 -9.98 28.52 -17.66
CA GLN A 44 -9.44 29.34 -16.59
C GLN A 44 -8.64 28.50 -15.59
N PHE A 45 -9.20 27.37 -15.12
CA PHE A 45 -8.53 26.50 -14.16
C PHE A 45 -7.24 25.89 -14.75
N MET A 46 -7.26 25.49 -16.02
CA MET A 46 -6.04 25.05 -16.73
C MET A 46 -4.97 26.13 -16.80
N ALA A 47 -5.35 27.38 -17.04
CA ALA A 47 -4.41 28.50 -17.08
C ALA A 47 -3.77 28.76 -15.70
N GLU A 48 -4.55 28.67 -14.63
CA GLU A 48 -4.06 28.79 -13.25
C GLU A 48 -3.06 27.67 -12.92
N LEU A 49 -3.38 26.42 -13.28
CA LEU A 49 -2.47 25.28 -13.10
C LEU A 49 -1.19 25.41 -13.93
N GLN A 50 -1.26 25.97 -15.14
CA GLN A 50 -0.07 26.21 -15.94
C GLN A 50 0.86 27.22 -15.27
N VAL A 51 0.32 28.33 -14.75
CA VAL A 51 1.10 29.33 -14.01
C VAL A 51 1.71 28.71 -12.74
N PHE A 52 0.94 27.89 -12.03
CA PHE A 52 1.45 27.15 -10.87
C PHE A 52 2.59 26.20 -11.26
N GLY A 53 2.44 25.45 -12.35
CA GLY A 53 3.46 24.55 -12.88
C GLY A 53 4.75 25.26 -13.24
N GLU A 54 4.68 26.44 -13.87
CA GLU A 54 5.88 27.25 -14.16
C GLU A 54 6.57 27.74 -12.89
N ARG A 55 5.83 28.16 -11.86
CA ARG A 55 6.42 28.52 -10.56
C ARG A 55 7.04 27.33 -9.84
N ALA A 56 6.39 26.17 -9.91
CA ALA A 56 6.90 24.94 -9.34
C ALA A 56 8.24 24.55 -10.01
N LYS A 57 8.34 24.64 -11.34
CA LYS A 57 9.60 24.39 -12.07
C LYS A 57 10.74 25.29 -11.61
N LEU A 58 10.46 26.55 -11.28
CA LEU A 58 11.48 27.49 -10.77
C LEU A 58 11.87 27.19 -9.31
N SER A 59 11.01 26.52 -8.56
CA SER A 59 11.21 26.22 -7.14
C SER A 59 11.86 24.86 -6.90
N VAL A 60 11.84 23.97 -7.90
CA VAL A 60 12.41 22.62 -7.81
C VAL A 60 13.83 22.65 -8.39
N PRO A 61 14.83 22.07 -7.68
CA PRO A 61 16.18 21.96 -8.23
C PRO A 61 16.18 21.14 -9.52
N PRO A 62 17.03 21.46 -10.50
CA PRO A 62 17.07 20.74 -11.77
C PRO A 62 17.38 19.26 -11.53
N LEU A 63 16.54 18.38 -12.06
CA LEU A 63 16.77 16.93 -12.03
C LEU A 63 18.04 16.61 -12.81
N THR A 64 19.13 16.30 -12.11
CA THR A 64 20.43 15.97 -12.71
C THR A 64 20.47 14.55 -13.29
N LYS A 65 19.51 13.71 -12.93
CA LYS A 65 19.43 12.31 -13.38
C LYS A 65 18.09 12.04 -14.05
N VAL A 66 18.16 11.42 -15.23
CA VAL A 66 16.98 10.85 -15.90
C VAL A 66 16.57 9.61 -15.13
N LEU A 67 15.41 9.67 -14.45
CA LEU A 67 14.80 8.51 -13.82
C LEU A 67 14.24 7.62 -14.94
N GLN A 68 14.95 6.55 -15.28
CA GLN A 68 14.36 5.49 -16.10
C GLN A 68 13.42 4.68 -15.22
N MET A 69 12.12 4.79 -15.48
CA MET A 69 11.17 3.84 -14.91
C MET A 69 11.54 2.44 -15.43
N PRO A 70 11.61 1.43 -14.57
CA PRO A 70 11.74 0.05 -15.02
C PRO A 70 10.65 -0.20 -16.04
N ALA A 71 11.03 -0.61 -17.25
CA ALA A 71 10.05 -0.97 -18.26
C ALA A 71 9.08 -1.97 -17.64
N PRO A 72 7.75 -1.80 -17.80
CA PRO A 72 6.80 -2.76 -17.25
C PRO A 72 7.20 -4.11 -17.80
N GLU A 73 7.67 -4.98 -16.91
CA GLU A 73 8.08 -6.32 -17.26
C GLU A 73 6.81 -6.96 -17.81
N ARG A 74 6.71 -7.03 -19.15
CA ARG A 74 5.65 -7.79 -19.80
C ARG A 74 6.01 -9.22 -19.51
N SER A 75 5.63 -9.69 -18.33
CA SER A 75 5.69 -11.09 -17.96
C SER A 75 4.80 -11.80 -18.96
N THR A 76 5.40 -12.25 -20.06
CA THR A 76 4.86 -13.34 -20.85
C THR A 76 5.03 -14.57 -19.99
N ALA A 77 4.25 -14.62 -18.91
CA ALA A 77 4.07 -15.79 -18.08
C ALA A 77 3.43 -16.84 -18.99
N LYS A 78 4.28 -17.52 -19.76
CA LYS A 78 3.93 -18.72 -20.47
C LYS A 78 3.53 -19.68 -19.37
N TYR A 79 2.23 -19.82 -19.19
CA TYR A 79 1.60 -20.76 -18.29
C TYR A 79 2.14 -22.14 -18.64
N ARG A 80 3.23 -22.56 -17.99
CA ARG A 80 3.71 -23.94 -18.08
C ARG A 80 2.65 -24.72 -17.33
N TYR A 81 1.78 -25.35 -18.11
CA TYR A 81 0.79 -26.31 -17.64
C TYR A 81 1.55 -27.46 -16.98
N SER A 82 1.88 -27.26 -15.71
CA SER A 82 2.65 -28.20 -14.93
C SER A 82 1.71 -29.33 -14.54
N TRP A 83 1.93 -30.54 -15.04
CA TRP A 83 1.15 -31.75 -14.74
C TRP A 83 1.28 -32.22 -13.27
N ILE A 84 1.72 -31.34 -12.37
CA ILE A 84 1.89 -31.59 -10.95
C ILE A 84 0.57 -31.85 -10.19
N PRO A 85 -0.64 -31.36 -10.56
CA PRO A 85 -1.81 -31.59 -9.73
C PRO A 85 -2.32 -33.04 -9.73
N PHE A 86 -1.85 -33.90 -10.65
CA PHE A 86 -2.25 -35.32 -10.65
C PHE A 86 -1.45 -36.18 -9.65
N ALA A 87 -0.25 -35.77 -9.24
CA ALA A 87 0.56 -36.53 -8.29
C ALA A 87 0.10 -36.35 -6.83
N GLY A 88 -0.48 -35.20 -6.49
CA GLY A 88 -0.93 -34.89 -5.12
C GLY A 88 -2.12 -35.72 -4.66
N ALA A 89 -3.08 -36.00 -5.55
CA ALA A 89 -4.29 -36.75 -5.22
C ALA A 89 -4.00 -38.21 -4.84
N ALA A 90 -3.05 -38.86 -5.53
CA ALA A 90 -2.66 -40.24 -5.24
C ALA A 90 -1.92 -40.36 -3.90
N ALA A 91 -1.05 -39.39 -3.58
CA ALA A 91 -0.32 -39.37 -2.31
C ALA A 91 -1.26 -39.19 -1.10
N MET A 92 -2.27 -38.32 -1.23
CA MET A 92 -3.28 -38.11 -0.18
C MET A 92 -4.14 -39.35 0.03
N ALA A 93 -4.56 -40.04 -1.04
CA ALA A 93 -5.30 -41.29 -0.93
C ALA A 93 -4.48 -42.41 -0.27
N GLY A 94 -3.17 -42.48 -0.57
CA GLY A 94 -2.24 -43.41 0.08
C GLY A 94 -2.09 -43.14 1.58
N LEU A 95 -1.97 -41.88 1.99
CA LEU A 95 -1.88 -41.49 3.41
C LEU A 95 -3.15 -41.83 4.18
N VAL A 96 -4.34 -41.59 3.61
CA VAL A 96 -5.62 -41.93 4.25
C VAL A 96 -5.73 -43.44 4.47
N LEU A 97 -5.36 -44.26 3.48
CA LEU A 97 -5.34 -45.72 3.63
C LEU A 97 -4.30 -46.17 4.65
N PHE A 98 -3.13 -45.54 4.68
CA PHE A 98 -2.06 -45.84 5.65
C PHE A 98 -2.51 -45.58 7.09
N PHE A 99 -3.11 -44.41 7.36
CA PHE A 99 -3.65 -44.10 8.69
C PHE A 99 -4.87 -44.94 9.05
N TYR A 100 -5.71 -45.32 8.09
CA TYR A 100 -6.85 -46.21 8.33
C TYR A 100 -6.39 -47.60 8.80
N PHE A 101 -5.35 -48.17 8.17
CA PHE A 101 -4.79 -49.46 8.57
C PHE A 101 -4.03 -49.39 9.90
N LEU A 102 -3.26 -48.33 10.17
CA LEU A 102 -2.58 -48.14 11.46
C LEU A 102 -3.54 -47.85 12.62
N GLY A 103 -4.66 -47.16 12.36
CA GLY A 103 -5.67 -46.85 13.37
C GLY A 103 -6.53 -48.05 13.79
N MET A 104 -6.61 -49.09 12.97
CA MET A 104 -7.41 -50.29 13.27
C MET A 104 -6.76 -51.19 14.33
N ASP A 105 -5.42 -51.22 14.37
CA ASP A 105 -4.65 -51.95 15.40
C ASP A 105 -4.42 -51.13 16.69
N ALA A 106 -4.64 -49.81 16.65
CA ALA A 106 -4.36 -48.90 17.76
C ALA A 106 -5.63 -48.46 18.51
N THR A 107 -6.47 -49.40 18.93
CA THR A 107 -7.49 -49.12 19.96
C THR A 107 -6.85 -49.12 21.35
N SER A 108 -6.14 -48.04 21.69
CA SER A 108 -5.98 -47.62 23.08
C SER A 108 -5.82 -46.09 23.14
N PRO A 109 -6.73 -45.35 23.79
CA PRO A 109 -6.60 -43.91 23.91
C PRO A 109 -5.67 -43.62 25.10
N LYS A 110 -4.47 -43.12 24.83
CA LYS A 110 -3.66 -42.45 25.86
C LYS A 110 -3.58 -40.97 25.51
N LEU A 111 -4.53 -40.22 26.06
CA LEU A 111 -4.41 -38.77 26.21
C LEU A 111 -3.19 -38.50 27.07
N ILE A 112 -2.12 -37.97 26.48
CA ILE A 112 -1.05 -37.32 27.24
C ILE A 112 -0.77 -35.98 26.58
N THR A 113 -1.33 -34.94 27.20
CA THR A 113 -0.71 -33.62 27.23
C THR A 113 0.60 -33.75 28.02
N VAL A 114 1.73 -33.44 27.40
CA VAL A 114 2.96 -33.02 28.09
C VAL A 114 3.64 -32.04 27.14
N GLN A 115 3.61 -30.76 27.53
CA GLN A 115 4.47 -29.71 27.01
C GLN A 115 5.92 -30.22 27.01
N GLY A 116 6.53 -30.24 25.83
CA GLY A 116 7.89 -30.70 25.64
C GLY A 116 8.91 -29.62 26.05
N PRO A 117 10.13 -30.02 26.47
CA PRO A 117 11.23 -29.12 26.82
C PRO A 117 11.77 -28.28 25.64
N GLU A 118 11.22 -28.46 24.43
CA GLU A 118 11.60 -27.68 23.25
C GLU A 118 10.98 -26.28 23.26
N ASP A 119 9.82 -26.11 23.92
CA ASP A 119 9.08 -24.84 24.04
C ASP A 119 9.88 -23.80 24.87
N LEU A 120 10.69 -24.25 25.82
CA LEU A 120 11.52 -23.37 26.65
C LEU A 120 12.80 -22.90 25.95
N LEU A 121 13.30 -23.68 24.98
CA LEU A 121 14.50 -23.33 24.22
C LEU A 121 14.19 -22.36 23.07
N GLU A 122 12.99 -22.45 22.49
CA GLU A 122 12.49 -21.48 21.53
C GLU A 122 12.23 -20.11 22.19
N ASP A 123 11.69 -20.10 23.40
CA ASP A 123 11.43 -18.86 24.15
C ASP A 123 12.74 -18.08 24.46
N GLU A 124 13.83 -18.79 24.78
CA GLU A 124 15.11 -18.17 25.08
C GLU A 124 15.79 -17.60 23.83
N TYR A 125 15.64 -18.26 22.67
CA TYR A 125 16.10 -17.76 21.37
C TYR A 125 15.32 -16.53 20.91
N LEU A 126 13.99 -16.53 21.06
CA LEU A 126 13.14 -15.39 20.74
C LEU A 126 13.44 -14.18 21.63
N MET A 127 13.67 -14.41 22.94
CA MET A 127 14.07 -13.35 23.86
C MET A 127 15.45 -12.75 23.53
N GLN A 128 16.37 -13.56 23.00
CA GLN A 128 17.67 -13.07 22.53
C GLN A 128 17.54 -12.21 21.27
N GLU A 129 16.72 -12.62 20.29
CA GLU A 129 16.45 -11.83 19.07
C GLU A 129 15.77 -10.49 19.38
N ILE A 130 14.84 -10.48 20.34
CA ILE A 130 14.21 -9.24 20.83
C ILE A 130 15.24 -8.32 21.49
N SER A 131 16.16 -8.86 22.30
CA SER A 131 17.23 -8.09 22.94
C SER A 131 18.17 -7.43 21.92
N GLU A 132 18.46 -8.13 20.82
CA GLU A 132 19.33 -7.62 19.74
C GLU A 132 18.65 -6.49 18.95
N MET A 133 17.33 -6.59 18.69
CA MET A 133 16.54 -5.50 18.08
C MET A 133 16.38 -4.26 18.97
N VAL A 134 16.49 -4.40 20.30
CA VAL A 134 16.44 -3.24 21.22
C VAL A 134 17.75 -2.45 21.18
N GLU A 135 18.90 -3.13 21.06
CA GLU A 135 20.20 -2.46 21.00
C GLU A 135 20.46 -1.80 19.64
N TYR A 136 19.94 -2.37 18.54
CA TYR A 136 20.03 -1.81 17.19
C TYR A 136 18.66 -1.81 16.50
N PRO A 137 17.81 -0.80 16.77
CA PRO A 137 16.42 -0.79 16.30
C PRO A 137 16.26 -0.57 14.78
N LEU A 138 17.35 -0.30 14.07
CA LEU A 138 17.36 0.02 12.65
C LEU A 138 18.36 -0.86 11.90
N PRO A 139 18.00 -1.37 10.70
CA PRO A 139 18.94 -2.01 9.80
C PRO A 139 20.11 -1.08 9.47
N GLU A 140 21.32 -1.62 9.31
CA GLU A 140 22.56 -0.86 9.08
C GLU A 140 22.45 0.14 7.90
N GLU A 141 21.69 -0.24 6.88
CA GLU A 141 21.36 0.56 5.68
C GLU A 141 20.64 1.89 6.01
N MET A 142 19.90 1.96 7.12
CA MET A 142 19.19 3.16 7.56
C MET A 142 20.11 4.15 8.29
N TYR A 143 21.20 3.67 8.90
CA TYR A 143 22.22 4.52 9.53
C TYR A 143 23.07 5.26 8.50
N GLU A 144 23.27 4.68 7.30
CA GLU A 144 23.98 5.37 6.21
C GLU A 144 23.15 6.52 5.60
N ILE A 145 21.81 6.42 5.65
CA ILE A 145 20.89 7.45 5.17
C ILE A 145 20.78 8.59 6.19
N THR A 146 20.84 8.27 7.48
CA THR A 146 20.83 9.23 8.59
C THR A 146 22.26 9.65 8.91
N GLY A 147 22.88 10.39 7.98
CA GLY A 147 24.23 10.90 8.16
C GLY A 147 24.42 11.55 9.53
N GLU A 148 25.39 11.02 10.29
CA GLU A 148 25.95 11.51 11.55
C GLU A 148 24.90 11.79 12.65
N ALA A 149 24.79 10.85 13.61
CA ALA A 149 24.07 10.93 14.89
C ALA A 149 23.25 12.21 15.07
N LEU A 150 22.01 12.20 14.54
CA LEU A 150 21.05 13.24 14.84
C LEU A 150 20.75 13.12 16.34
N ASP A 151 21.33 14.03 17.12
CA ASP A 151 20.95 14.27 18.50
C ASP A 151 19.51 14.79 18.46
N PHE A 152 18.55 13.87 18.59
CA PHE A 152 17.13 14.21 18.62
C PHE A 152 16.88 14.92 19.94
N ASP A 153 16.94 16.24 19.90
CA ASP A 153 16.64 17.08 21.06
C ASP A 153 15.16 17.01 21.43
N ASP A 154 14.86 17.35 22.68
CA ASP A 154 13.48 17.37 23.21
C ASP A 154 12.58 18.30 22.39
N ASP A 155 13.17 19.32 21.73
CA ASP A 155 12.49 20.26 20.85
C ASP A 155 12.00 19.57 19.55
N PHE A 156 12.81 18.68 18.95
CA PHE A 156 12.39 17.87 17.81
C PHE A 156 11.26 16.90 18.18
N LEU A 157 11.35 16.27 19.36
CA LEU A 157 10.29 15.37 19.82
C LEU A 157 8.97 16.11 20.05
N GLN A 158 9.00 17.34 20.56
CA GLN A 158 7.81 18.17 20.74
C GLN A 158 7.20 18.67 19.41
N PHE A 159 8.02 18.78 18.35
CA PHE A 159 7.52 19.06 17.00
C PHE A 159 6.77 17.87 16.39
N VAL A 160 7.29 16.65 16.55
CA VAL A 160 6.68 15.43 16.01
C VAL A 160 5.46 15.00 16.82
N VAL A 161 5.52 15.15 18.13
CA VAL A 161 4.43 14.86 19.06
C VAL A 161 4.03 16.17 19.76
N PRO A 162 3.25 17.04 19.08
CA PRO A 162 2.77 18.26 19.72
C PRO A 162 1.84 17.91 20.87
N ASP A 163 2.09 18.50 22.03
CA ASP A 163 1.20 18.38 23.18
C ASP A 163 -0.17 18.95 22.81
N PHE A 164 -1.18 18.08 22.74
CA PHE A 164 -2.57 18.51 22.62
C PHE A 164 -2.95 19.17 23.94
N GLN A 165 -2.80 20.50 24.05
CA GLN A 165 -3.48 21.24 25.10
C GLN A 165 -4.98 21.04 24.89
N GLU A 166 -5.59 20.18 25.70
CA GLU A 166 -7.03 20.14 25.88
C GLU A 166 -7.49 21.51 26.38
N ASN A 167 -7.88 22.37 25.45
CA ASN A 167 -8.70 23.54 25.74
C ASN A 167 -10.11 23.08 26.12
N SER A 168 -10.24 22.40 27.26
CA SER A 168 -11.50 22.19 27.95
C SER A 168 -11.80 23.39 28.85
N GLN A 169 -12.00 24.56 28.22
CA GLN A 169 -12.68 25.67 28.89
C GLN A 169 -14.20 25.43 28.80
N SER A 170 -14.75 24.94 29.91
CA SER A 170 -16.18 25.04 30.24
C SER A 170 -16.50 26.40 30.86
#